data_AF-A0A661RBZ4-F1
#
_entry.id   AF-A0A661RBZ4-F1
#
_cell.length_a   1.000
_cell.length_b   1.000
_cell.length_c   1.000
_cell.angle_alpha   90.00
_cell.angle_beta   90.00
_cell.angle_gamma   90.00
#
_symmetry.space_group_name_H-M   'P 1'
#
loop_
_entity.id
_entity.type
_entity.pdbx_description
1 polymer ?
#
loop_
_entity_poly.entity_id
_entity_poly.type
_entity_poly.pdbx_seq_one_letter_code
_entity_poly.pdbx_strand_id
1 'polypeptide(L)'
;MRHKTLSVLLAAIFMVMIMTIGSVQAATKTISLVSGWNLINTPIQPTSTAITDVLSGISYASAWSWDAAGSKWCVYLSDGTTQAYADSKGFGVLSTISAGQGFWVNVNTAATLSIDGAAPGATDQTLVKGWNLIGSKKDESKTVSSVLSMLTSSGVNAVTLWTWNAAEQKWDVAIPSYTATELATYIGVKGFNPIAAIAST
;
A
#
# COMPACT_ATOMS: atom_id res chain seq x y z
N MET A 1 -21.56 72.68 -33.76
CA MET A 1 -20.49 72.12 -32.90
C MET A 1 -20.73 70.61 -32.83
N ARG A 2 -20.03 69.78 -33.61
CA ARG A 2 -18.88 68.95 -33.17
C ARG A 2 -19.09 68.34 -31.79
N HIS A 3 -19.16 67.01 -31.69
CA HIS A 3 -18.39 66.12 -30.80
C HIS A 3 -19.01 64.71 -30.89
N LYS A 4 -18.44 63.84 -31.73
CA LYS A 4 -17.42 62.81 -31.42
C LYS A 4 -18.05 61.49 -30.98
N THR A 5 -17.95 60.53 -31.90
CA THR A 5 -18.03 59.08 -31.71
C THR A 5 -17.21 58.60 -30.50
N LEU A 6 -17.77 57.70 -29.70
CA LEU A 6 -16.97 56.84 -28.82
C LEU A 6 -17.50 55.41 -28.93
N SER A 7 -16.97 54.70 -29.93
CA SER A 7 -17.06 53.24 -30.02
C SER A 7 -16.23 52.66 -28.88
N VAL A 8 -16.87 52.03 -27.90
CA VAL A 8 -16.16 51.24 -26.88
C VAL A 8 -16.02 49.83 -27.43
N LEU A 9 -14.83 49.51 -27.93
CA LEU A 9 -14.43 48.16 -28.30
C LEU A 9 -14.21 47.38 -26.99
N LEU A 10 -15.08 46.41 -26.68
CA LEU A 10 -14.87 45.49 -25.57
C LEU A 10 -13.89 44.40 -26.01
N ALA A 11 -12.61 44.57 -25.68
CA ALA A 11 -11.61 43.52 -25.89
C ALA A 11 -11.82 42.42 -24.83
N ALA A 12 -12.43 41.30 -25.25
CA ALA A 12 -12.48 40.10 -24.43
C ALA A 12 -11.07 39.50 -24.33
N ILE A 13 -10.44 39.63 -23.17
CA ILE A 13 -9.18 38.95 -22.86
C ILE A 13 -9.51 37.47 -22.62
N PHE A 14 -9.25 36.63 -23.61
CA PHE A 14 -9.33 35.18 -23.46
C PHE A 14 -8.08 34.71 -22.72
N MET A 15 -8.17 34.58 -21.39
CA MET A 15 -7.10 33.98 -20.59
C MET A 15 -7.12 32.47 -20.84
N VAL A 16 -6.23 31.99 -21.71
CA VAL A 16 -6.00 30.54 -21.88
C VAL A 16 -5.32 30.04 -20.62
N MET A 17 -6.07 29.35 -19.77
CA MET A 17 -5.52 28.59 -18.65
C MET A 17 -4.77 27.38 -19.25
N ILE A 18 -3.46 27.52 -19.42
CA ILE A 18 -2.60 26.38 -19.78
C ILE A 18 -2.53 25.50 -18.53
N MET A 19 -3.40 24.49 -18.45
CA MET A 19 -3.20 23.38 -17.54
C MET A 19 -1.97 22.62 -18.01
N THR A 20 -0.84 22.85 -17.36
CA THR A 20 0.32 21.98 -17.49
C THR A 20 -0.10 20.59 -17.05
N ILE A 21 -0.30 19.68 -17.99
CA ILE A 21 -0.43 18.25 -17.68
C ILE A 21 0.98 17.83 -17.26
N GLY A 22 1.22 17.73 -15.96
CA GLY A 22 2.46 17.13 -15.45
C GLY A 22 2.57 15.72 -16.03
N SER A 23 3.65 15.44 -16.74
CA SER A 23 3.90 14.09 -17.25
C SER A 23 4.01 13.13 -16.06
N VAL A 24 3.10 12.18 -15.97
CA VAL A 24 3.19 11.08 -15.01
C VAL A 24 4.40 10.23 -15.42
N GLN A 25 5.48 10.29 -14.64
CA GLN A 25 6.71 9.55 -14.91
C GLN A 25 6.45 8.06 -14.75
N ALA A 26 6.54 7.32 -15.86
CA ALA A 26 6.47 5.86 -15.84
C ALA A 26 7.63 5.29 -15.03
N ALA A 27 7.34 4.25 -14.25
CA ALA A 27 8.27 3.53 -13.38
C ALA A 27 7.89 2.06 -13.32
N THR A 28 8.88 1.20 -13.07
CA THR A 28 8.69 -0.23 -12.84
C THR A 28 9.27 -0.57 -11.47
N LYS A 29 8.49 -1.29 -10.65
CA LYS A 29 8.95 -1.84 -9.37
C LYS A 29 9.05 -3.35 -9.48
N THR A 30 10.23 -3.88 -9.19
CA THR A 30 10.47 -5.32 -9.07
C THR A 30 10.52 -5.74 -7.60
N ILE A 31 9.92 -6.89 -7.30
CA ILE A 31 9.81 -7.44 -5.95
C ILE A 31 10.20 -8.91 -6.01
N SER A 32 11.19 -9.31 -5.21
CA SER A 32 11.58 -10.72 -5.06
C SER A 32 10.67 -11.40 -4.05
N LEU A 33 10.05 -12.51 -4.47
CA LEU A 33 9.13 -13.31 -3.67
C LEU A 33 9.71 -14.69 -3.43
N VAL A 34 9.52 -15.22 -2.22
CA VAL A 34 9.82 -16.62 -1.89
C VAL A 34 8.57 -17.48 -2.01
N SER A 35 8.73 -18.80 -2.10
CA SER A 35 7.59 -19.72 -1.99
C SER A 35 6.96 -19.60 -0.60
N GLY A 36 5.62 -19.68 -0.54
CA GLY A 36 4.84 -19.46 0.67
C GLY A 36 4.38 -18.00 0.82
N TRP A 37 4.22 -17.57 2.07
CA TRP A 37 3.63 -16.26 2.36
C TRP A 37 4.64 -15.14 2.19
N ASN A 38 4.22 -14.09 1.49
CA ASN A 38 4.92 -12.82 1.37
C ASN A 38 3.94 -11.71 1.75
N LEU A 39 4.35 -10.79 2.61
CA LEU A 39 3.61 -9.55 2.90
C LEU A 39 4.31 -8.42 2.12
N ILE A 40 3.60 -7.82 1.17
CA ILE A 40 4.15 -6.82 0.28
C ILE A 40 3.20 -5.62 0.15
N ASN A 41 3.67 -4.56 -0.49
CA ASN A 41 2.88 -3.38 -0.83
C ASN A 41 3.22 -2.90 -2.25
N THR A 42 2.54 -1.88 -2.73
CA THR A 42 2.92 -1.21 -3.98
C THR A 42 3.40 0.23 -3.68
N PRO A 43 4.71 0.53 -3.76
CA PRO A 43 5.21 1.91 -3.56
C PRO A 43 4.85 2.86 -4.68
N ILE A 44 4.58 2.32 -5.86
CA ILE A 44 4.15 3.05 -7.05
C ILE A 44 2.67 2.76 -7.30
N GLN A 45 1.98 3.68 -7.95
CA GLN A 45 0.61 3.48 -8.41
C GLN A 45 0.64 2.58 -9.65
N PRO A 46 0.09 1.35 -9.58
CA PRO A 46 0.05 0.47 -10.75
C PRO A 46 -0.72 1.10 -11.90
N THR A 47 -0.28 0.86 -13.14
CA THR A 47 -0.99 1.28 -14.36
C THR A 47 -2.38 0.64 -14.43
N SER A 48 -2.47 -0.65 -14.09
CA SER A 48 -3.73 -1.34 -13.81
C SER A 48 -3.73 -1.78 -12.36
N THR A 49 -4.79 -1.41 -11.62
CA THR A 49 -4.96 -1.80 -10.22
C THR A 49 -5.65 -3.14 -10.05
N ALA A 50 -6.14 -3.77 -11.13
CA ALA A 50 -6.78 -5.07 -11.03
C ALA A 50 -5.80 -6.12 -10.47
N ILE A 51 -6.23 -6.90 -9.48
CA ILE A 51 -5.36 -7.86 -8.79
C ILE A 51 -4.73 -8.88 -9.76
N THR A 52 -5.47 -9.26 -10.81
CA THR A 52 -5.01 -10.16 -11.86
C THR A 52 -3.82 -9.59 -12.64
N ASP A 53 -3.84 -8.28 -12.87
CA ASP A 53 -2.80 -7.59 -13.64
C ASP A 53 -1.60 -7.29 -12.73
N VAL A 54 -1.87 -6.87 -11.48
CA VAL A 54 -0.85 -6.62 -10.46
C VAL A 54 -0.04 -7.87 -10.15
N LEU A 55 -0.66 -9.05 -10.12
CA LEU A 55 0.00 -10.35 -9.87
C LEU A 55 0.30 -11.13 -11.16
N SER A 56 0.27 -10.47 -12.31
CA SER A 56 0.60 -11.12 -13.57
C SER A 56 2.06 -11.58 -13.58
N GLY A 57 2.33 -12.71 -14.24
CA GLY A 57 3.69 -13.25 -14.39
C GLY A 57 4.21 -14.08 -13.21
N ILE A 58 3.43 -14.27 -12.13
CA ILE A 58 3.79 -15.15 -11.01
C ILE A 58 2.75 -16.25 -10.78
N SER A 59 3.18 -17.37 -10.17
CA SER A 59 2.29 -18.46 -9.75
C SER A 59 1.98 -18.33 -8.26
N TYR A 60 0.70 -18.18 -7.92
CA TYR A 60 0.23 -17.99 -6.55
C TYR A 60 -1.03 -18.80 -6.27
N ALA A 61 -1.28 -19.10 -5.00
CA ALA A 61 -2.50 -19.77 -4.54
C ALA A 61 -3.58 -18.75 -4.17
N SER A 62 -3.19 -17.68 -3.45
CA SER A 62 -4.13 -16.66 -2.99
C SER A 62 -3.46 -15.33 -2.68
N ALA A 63 -4.25 -14.25 -2.71
CA ALA A 63 -3.87 -12.93 -2.24
C ALA A 63 -4.92 -12.38 -1.28
N TRP A 64 -4.47 -11.63 -0.28
CA TRP A 64 -5.33 -11.15 0.80
C TRP A 64 -5.00 -9.72 1.18
N SER A 65 -6.00 -8.91 1.43
CA SER A 65 -5.81 -7.57 2.02
C SER A 65 -6.87 -7.31 3.08
N TRP A 66 -6.51 -6.49 4.06
CA TRP A 66 -7.41 -6.12 5.13
C TRP A 66 -8.15 -4.84 4.75
N ASP A 67 -9.47 -4.92 4.63
CA ASP A 67 -10.34 -3.76 4.54
C ASP A 67 -10.52 -3.19 5.95
N ALA A 68 -9.72 -2.16 6.26
CA ALA A 68 -9.71 -1.53 7.57
C ALA A 68 -11.04 -0.84 7.89
N ALA A 69 -11.69 -0.21 6.91
CA ALA A 69 -12.96 0.47 7.10
C ALA A 69 -14.09 -0.53 7.35
N GLY A 70 -14.12 -1.63 6.58
CA GLY A 70 -15.08 -2.72 6.76
C GLY A 70 -14.73 -3.70 7.88
N SER A 71 -13.55 -3.58 8.50
CA SER A 71 -13.02 -4.51 9.50
C SER A 71 -13.11 -5.98 9.07
N LYS A 72 -12.72 -6.27 7.83
CA LYS A 72 -12.80 -7.62 7.24
C LYS A 72 -11.64 -7.93 6.32
N TRP A 73 -11.34 -9.22 6.17
CA TRP A 73 -10.43 -9.68 5.14
C TRP A 73 -11.11 -9.71 3.77
N CYS A 74 -10.36 -9.32 2.74
CA CYS A 74 -10.70 -9.50 1.34
C CYS A 74 -9.73 -10.49 0.70
N VAL A 75 -10.24 -11.39 -0.14
CA VAL A 75 -9.47 -12.50 -0.73
C VAL A 75 -9.60 -12.56 -2.24
N TYR A 76 -8.52 -13.00 -2.89
CA TYR A 76 -8.50 -13.44 -4.28
C TYR A 76 -7.83 -14.81 -4.35
N LEU A 77 -8.46 -15.77 -5.02
CA LEU A 77 -7.96 -17.13 -5.25
C LEU A 77 -7.64 -17.32 -6.74
N SER A 78 -6.52 -17.98 -7.04
CA SER A 78 -6.10 -18.20 -8.43
C SER A 78 -6.87 -19.31 -9.15
N ASP A 79 -7.64 -20.12 -8.41
CA ASP A 79 -8.42 -21.26 -8.93
C ASP A 79 -9.80 -20.86 -9.49
N GLY A 80 -10.14 -19.57 -9.46
CA GLY A 80 -11.41 -19.05 -9.96
C GLY A 80 -12.59 -19.21 -8.98
N THR A 81 -12.38 -19.69 -7.76
CA THR A 81 -13.45 -19.93 -6.76
C THR A 81 -13.67 -18.76 -5.79
N THR A 82 -12.99 -17.63 -6.00
CA THR A 82 -12.93 -16.48 -5.09
C THR A 82 -14.28 -16.05 -4.52
N GLN A 83 -15.29 -15.85 -5.37
CA GLN A 83 -16.61 -15.37 -4.93
C GLN A 83 -17.28 -16.35 -3.97
N ALA A 84 -17.40 -17.61 -4.38
CA ALA A 84 -18.02 -18.65 -3.57
C ALA A 84 -17.29 -18.85 -2.23
N TYR A 85 -15.95 -18.81 -2.26
CA TYR A 85 -15.14 -18.91 -1.05
C TYR A 85 -15.37 -17.72 -0.12
N ALA A 86 -15.31 -16.49 -0.66
CA ALA A 86 -15.50 -15.26 0.11
C ALA A 86 -16.89 -15.25 0.79
N ASP A 87 -17.95 -15.56 0.05
CA ASP A 87 -19.32 -15.61 0.57
C ASP A 87 -19.45 -16.66 1.69
N SER A 88 -18.86 -17.85 1.50
CA SER A 88 -18.91 -18.93 2.48
C SER A 88 -18.21 -18.62 3.81
N LYS A 89 -17.25 -17.69 3.79
CA LYS A 89 -16.43 -17.31 4.97
C LYS A 89 -16.74 -15.92 5.51
N GLY A 90 -17.60 -15.15 4.85
CA GLY A 90 -17.87 -13.75 5.18
C GLY A 90 -16.70 -12.82 4.87
N PHE A 91 -15.86 -13.17 3.89
CA PHE A 91 -14.79 -12.29 3.40
C PHE A 91 -15.31 -11.38 2.28
N GLY A 92 -14.59 -10.28 2.02
CA GLY A 92 -14.74 -9.53 0.78
C GLY A 92 -13.99 -10.18 -0.38
N VAL A 93 -14.30 -9.76 -1.59
CA VAL A 93 -13.49 -10.09 -2.77
C VAL A 93 -12.42 -9.03 -2.94
N LEU A 94 -11.16 -9.44 -3.01
CA LEU A 94 -10.04 -8.56 -3.36
C LEU A 94 -10.00 -8.42 -4.88
N SER A 95 -10.47 -7.30 -5.42
CA SER A 95 -10.47 -7.03 -6.87
C SER A 95 -9.32 -6.14 -7.31
N THR A 96 -8.83 -5.26 -6.44
CA THR A 96 -7.85 -4.23 -6.79
C THR A 96 -6.81 -4.00 -5.70
N ILE A 97 -5.60 -3.64 -6.11
CA ILE A 97 -4.52 -3.15 -5.26
C ILE A 97 -3.98 -1.83 -5.85
N SER A 98 -3.90 -0.79 -5.01
CA SER A 98 -3.38 0.54 -5.32
C SER A 98 -2.19 0.90 -4.45
N ALA A 99 -1.48 1.97 -4.81
CA ALA A 99 -0.29 2.40 -4.08
C ALA A 99 -0.56 2.56 -2.57
N GLY A 100 0.35 2.04 -1.77
CA GLY A 100 0.30 2.14 -0.31
C GLY A 100 -0.61 1.14 0.40
N GLN A 101 -1.34 0.30 -0.34
CA GLN A 101 -2.04 -0.83 0.27
C GLN A 101 -1.04 -1.95 0.56
N GLY A 102 -1.10 -2.49 1.78
CA GLY A 102 -0.42 -3.74 2.11
C GLY A 102 -1.30 -4.93 1.73
N PHE A 103 -0.69 -6.01 1.28
CA PHE A 103 -1.40 -7.24 0.95
C PHE A 103 -0.47 -8.46 1.07
N TRP A 104 -1.07 -9.58 1.41
CA TRP A 104 -0.42 -10.87 1.40
C TRP A 104 -0.57 -11.52 0.05
N VAL A 105 0.46 -12.26 -0.36
CA VAL A 105 0.40 -13.21 -1.47
C VAL A 105 1.04 -14.52 -1.05
N ASN A 106 0.34 -15.63 -1.25
CA ASN A 106 0.87 -16.97 -1.07
C ASN A 106 1.35 -17.49 -2.43
N VAL A 107 2.66 -17.50 -2.63
CA VAL A 107 3.30 -17.82 -3.90
C VAL A 107 3.63 -19.31 -3.94
N ASN A 108 3.28 -20.00 -5.02
CA ASN A 108 3.54 -21.43 -5.15
C ASN A 108 5.04 -21.72 -5.27
N THR A 109 5.75 -20.91 -6.06
CA THR A 109 7.19 -21.02 -6.33
C THR A 109 7.85 -19.65 -6.30
N ALA A 110 9.03 -19.54 -5.72
CA ALA A 110 9.78 -18.28 -5.68
C ALA A 110 9.83 -17.60 -7.08
N ALA A 111 9.61 -16.29 -7.11
CA ALA A 111 9.43 -15.54 -8.35
C ALA A 111 9.81 -14.08 -8.17
N THR A 112 9.97 -13.36 -9.28
CA THR A 112 10.09 -11.90 -9.28
C THR A 112 8.80 -11.31 -9.83
N LEU A 113 8.12 -10.53 -9.01
CA LEU A 113 6.95 -9.77 -9.44
C LEU A 113 7.41 -8.43 -10.03
N SER A 114 6.88 -8.07 -11.20
CA SER A 114 7.13 -6.78 -11.85
C SER A 114 5.83 -6.00 -11.94
N ILE A 115 5.84 -4.78 -11.42
CA ILE A 115 4.68 -3.88 -11.44
C ILE A 115 5.07 -2.63 -12.20
N ASP A 116 4.36 -2.35 -13.29
CA ASP A 116 4.50 -1.11 -14.04
C ASP A 116 3.48 -0.08 -13.56
N GLY A 117 3.92 1.17 -13.47
CA GLY A 117 3.10 2.23 -12.89
C GLY A 117 3.79 3.57 -12.91
N ALA A 118 3.47 4.40 -11.92
CA ALA A 118 4.05 5.71 -11.76
C ALA A 118 4.08 6.16 -10.30
N ALA A 119 4.74 7.28 -10.03
CA ALA A 119 4.70 7.90 -8.71
C ALA A 119 3.23 8.16 -8.28
N PRO A 120 2.83 7.78 -7.04
CA PRO A 120 1.46 8.03 -6.57
C PRO A 120 1.17 9.53 -6.52
N GLY A 121 0.00 9.96 -7.02
CA GLY A 121 -0.38 11.38 -7.04
C GLY A 121 -0.60 12.01 -5.66
N ALA A 122 -0.92 11.19 -4.65
CA ALA A 122 -1.04 11.61 -3.25
C ALA A 122 -0.20 10.69 -2.35
N THR A 123 0.63 11.29 -1.51
CA THR A 123 1.50 10.57 -0.57
C THR A 123 0.83 10.22 0.75
N ASP A 124 -0.31 10.84 1.04
CA ASP A 124 -0.98 10.69 2.33
C ASP A 124 -1.66 9.32 2.42
N GLN A 125 -1.72 8.80 3.65
CA GLN A 125 -2.50 7.62 4.01
C GLN A 125 -3.42 7.94 5.16
N THR A 126 -4.68 7.61 4.99
CA THR A 126 -5.66 7.70 6.06
C THR A 126 -5.72 6.36 6.77
N LEU A 127 -5.54 6.39 8.08
CA LEU A 127 -5.70 5.24 8.95
C LEU A 127 -7.03 5.33 9.69
N VAL A 128 -7.65 4.19 9.92
CA VAL A 128 -8.85 4.08 10.76
C VAL A 128 -8.47 3.50 12.12
N LYS A 129 -9.34 3.71 13.11
CA LYS A 129 -9.16 3.07 14.42
C LYS A 129 -9.23 1.54 14.26
N GLY A 130 -8.21 0.84 14.74
CA GLY A 130 -8.13 -0.62 14.67
C GLY A 130 -6.97 -1.08 13.77
N TRP A 131 -7.11 -2.29 13.22
CA TRP A 131 -6.12 -2.85 12.31
C TRP A 131 -6.13 -2.11 10.97
N ASN A 132 -4.94 -1.80 10.48
CA ASN A 132 -4.71 -1.27 9.14
C ASN A 132 -3.61 -2.12 8.49
N LEU A 133 -3.76 -2.46 7.22
CA LEU A 133 -2.73 -3.16 6.44
C LEU A 133 -2.25 -2.23 5.33
N ILE A 134 -1.11 -1.60 5.57
CA ILE A 134 -0.58 -0.52 4.75
C ILE A 134 0.86 -0.80 4.38
N GLY A 135 1.33 -0.14 3.32
CA GLY A 135 2.76 -0.03 3.03
C GLY A 135 3.11 1.37 2.55
N SER A 136 4.39 1.65 2.31
CA SER A 136 4.79 2.98 1.85
C SER A 136 4.24 3.31 0.45
N LYS A 137 3.98 4.59 0.17
CA LYS A 137 3.73 5.13 -1.18
C LYS A 137 4.99 5.69 -1.84
N LYS A 138 6.15 5.27 -1.32
CA LYS A 138 7.49 5.58 -1.80
C LYS A 138 8.35 4.34 -1.63
N ASP A 139 9.23 4.11 -2.58
CA ASP A 139 10.18 3.02 -2.50
C ASP A 139 11.31 3.39 -1.55
N GLU A 140 11.07 3.21 -0.25
CA GLU A 140 11.98 3.60 0.82
C GLU A 140 11.89 2.62 2.00
N SER A 141 12.91 2.65 2.85
CA SER A 141 12.94 1.93 4.11
C SER A 141 12.93 2.92 5.28
N LYS A 142 12.10 2.65 6.29
CA LYS A 142 11.99 3.47 7.50
C LYS A 142 12.31 2.66 8.75
N THR A 143 12.85 3.33 9.75
CA THR A 143 12.97 2.76 11.09
C THR A 143 11.60 2.74 11.79
N VAL A 144 11.44 1.83 12.76
CA VAL A 144 10.26 1.81 13.64
C VAL A 144 10.00 3.18 14.27
N SER A 145 11.04 3.83 14.80
CA SER A 145 10.91 5.15 15.43
C SER A 145 10.43 6.24 14.47
N SER A 146 10.87 6.20 13.21
CA SER A 146 10.41 7.14 12.17
C SER A 146 8.92 6.94 11.88
N VAL A 147 8.47 5.70 11.70
CA VAL A 147 7.05 5.38 11.50
C VAL A 147 6.21 5.81 12.70
N LEU A 148 6.62 5.48 13.92
CA LEU A 148 5.89 5.88 15.13
C LEU A 148 5.78 7.40 15.27
N SER A 149 6.82 8.14 14.89
CA SER A 149 6.81 9.62 14.90
C SER A 149 5.82 10.18 13.87
N MET A 150 5.77 9.60 12.67
CA MET A 150 4.79 9.97 11.63
C MET A 150 3.36 9.70 12.09
N LEU A 151 3.11 8.54 12.71
CA LEU A 151 1.80 8.15 13.24
C LEU A 151 1.36 9.11 14.35
N THR A 152 2.25 9.37 15.32
CA THR A 152 1.97 10.27 16.45
C THR A 152 1.67 11.70 15.96
N SER A 153 2.44 12.20 14.99
CA SER A 153 2.22 13.51 14.37
C SER A 153 0.87 13.61 13.65
N SER A 154 0.34 12.47 13.19
CA SER A 154 -0.97 12.36 12.55
C SER A 154 -2.11 12.06 13.55
N GLY A 155 -1.84 12.13 14.87
CA GLY A 155 -2.81 11.83 15.92
C GLY A 155 -3.10 10.34 16.12
N VAL A 156 -2.27 9.45 15.56
CA VAL A 156 -2.42 7.99 15.66
C VAL A 156 -1.48 7.44 16.73
N ASN A 157 -2.05 6.77 17.73
CA ASN A 157 -1.31 6.03 18.75
C ASN A 157 -1.22 4.55 18.36
N ALA A 158 -0.06 4.10 17.88
CA ALA A 158 0.14 2.71 17.48
C ALA A 158 0.34 1.80 18.71
N VAL A 159 -0.45 0.74 18.81
CA VAL A 159 -0.33 -0.25 19.90
C VAL A 159 0.69 -1.34 19.56
N THR A 160 0.68 -1.81 18.32
CA THR A 160 1.65 -2.77 17.78
C THR A 160 1.88 -2.51 16.31
N LEU A 161 3.12 -2.72 15.85
CA LEU A 161 3.46 -2.80 14.44
C LEU A 161 3.92 -4.22 14.14
N TRP A 162 3.53 -4.72 12.97
CA TRP A 162 3.85 -6.07 12.52
C TRP A 162 4.39 -6.02 11.10
N THR A 163 5.45 -6.77 10.84
CA THR A 163 5.96 -7.06 9.50
C THR A 163 6.18 -8.57 9.37
N TRP A 164 6.39 -9.02 8.15
CA TRP A 164 6.62 -10.43 7.86
C TRP A 164 8.00 -10.63 7.24
N ASN A 165 8.80 -11.47 7.87
CA ASN A 165 10.02 -11.96 7.27
C ASN A 165 9.67 -13.16 6.38
N ALA A 166 9.55 -12.92 5.07
CA ALA A 166 9.20 -13.95 4.11
C ALA A 166 10.28 -15.05 4.02
N ALA A 167 11.57 -14.70 4.13
CA ALA A 167 12.66 -15.67 4.06
C ALA A 167 12.61 -16.68 5.23
N GLU A 168 12.23 -16.23 6.43
CA GLU A 168 12.10 -17.08 7.61
C GLU A 168 10.68 -17.61 7.83
N GLN A 169 9.69 -17.16 7.04
CA GLN A 169 8.26 -17.38 7.25
C GLN A 169 7.85 -17.06 8.70
N LYS A 170 8.25 -15.88 9.16
CA LYS A 170 8.18 -15.51 10.58
C LYS A 170 7.69 -14.07 10.76
N TRP A 171 6.95 -13.85 11.85
CA TRP A 171 6.50 -12.50 12.23
C TRP A 171 7.61 -11.73 12.93
N ASP A 172 7.72 -10.46 12.55
CA ASP A 172 8.48 -9.46 13.28
C ASP A 172 7.51 -8.45 13.91
N VAL A 173 7.82 -7.99 15.13
CA VAL A 173 6.93 -7.12 15.90
C VAL A 173 7.67 -5.98 16.59
N ALA A 174 7.00 -4.82 16.65
CA ALA A 174 7.36 -3.74 17.55
C ALA A 174 6.14 -3.36 18.41
N ILE A 175 6.36 -3.19 19.71
CA ILE A 175 5.32 -2.84 20.69
C ILE A 175 5.79 -1.56 21.37
N PRO A 176 5.27 -0.36 20.99
CA PRO A 176 5.80 0.91 21.48
C PRO A 176 5.73 1.10 23.00
N SER A 177 4.82 0.40 23.67
CA SER A 177 4.70 0.42 25.12
C SER A 177 5.72 -0.46 25.85
N TYR A 178 6.48 -1.30 25.15
CA TYR A 178 7.47 -2.19 25.76
C TYR A 178 8.86 -1.55 25.76
N THR A 179 9.58 -1.74 26.86
CA THR A 179 11.03 -1.58 26.93
C THR A 179 11.73 -2.64 26.07
N ALA A 180 13.02 -2.44 25.78
CA ALA A 180 13.82 -3.41 25.03
C ALA A 180 13.84 -4.81 25.69
N THR A 181 13.91 -4.86 27.03
CA THR A 181 13.89 -6.13 27.78
C THR A 181 12.54 -6.82 27.69
N GLU A 182 11.43 -6.09 27.87
CA GLU A 182 10.08 -6.65 27.75
C GLU A 182 9.81 -7.17 26.34
N LEU A 183 10.23 -6.44 25.30
CA LEU A 183 10.13 -6.89 23.93
C LEU A 183 10.96 -8.17 23.69
N ALA A 184 12.20 -8.21 24.15
CA ALA A 184 13.06 -9.39 24.01
C ALA A 184 12.46 -10.63 24.70
N THR A 185 11.90 -10.48 25.91
CA THR A 185 11.19 -11.56 26.59
C THR A 185 9.96 -12.01 25.80
N TYR A 186 9.13 -11.06 25.35
CA TYR A 186 7.91 -11.36 24.60
C TYR A 186 8.19 -12.12 23.31
N ILE A 187 9.12 -11.62 22.48
CA ILE A 187 9.44 -12.26 21.20
C ILE A 187 10.14 -13.61 21.40
N GLY A 188 10.95 -13.76 22.46
CA GLY A 188 11.58 -15.04 22.81
C GLY A 188 10.55 -16.11 23.19
N VAL A 189 9.50 -15.75 23.92
CA VAL A 189 8.40 -16.67 24.28
C VAL A 189 7.52 -16.99 23.07
N LYS A 190 7.23 -16.00 22.22
CA LYS A 190 6.31 -16.17 21.09
C LYS A 190 6.97 -16.70 19.82
N GLY A 191 8.29 -16.74 19.77
CA GLY A 191 9.02 -17.08 18.55
C GLY A 191 8.85 -16.03 17.46
N PHE A 192 8.87 -14.75 17.81
CA PHE A 192 8.91 -13.63 16.86
C PHE A 192 10.31 -13.04 16.77
N ASN A 193 10.53 -12.13 15.82
CA ASN A 193 11.72 -11.28 15.78
C ASN A 193 11.34 -9.81 16.10
N PRO A 194 12.31 -8.94 16.43
CA PRO A 194 12.06 -7.51 16.44
C PRO A 194 12.03 -6.97 15.00
N ILE A 195 11.23 -5.93 14.74
CA ILE A 195 11.27 -5.24 13.44
C ILE A 195 12.60 -4.50 13.29
N ALA A 196 13.44 -4.94 12.35
CA ALA A 196 14.71 -4.28 12.04
C ALA A 196 14.49 -3.00 11.20
N ALA A 197 13.64 -3.08 10.18
CA ALA A 197 13.25 -1.98 9.33
C ALA A 197 11.86 -2.24 8.72
N ILE A 198 11.18 -1.17 8.33
CA ILE A 198 9.91 -1.21 7.60
C ILE A 198 10.21 -0.75 6.18
N ALA A 199 10.51 -1.71 5.31
CA ALA A 199 10.82 -1.47 3.91
C ALA A 199 9.55 -1.46 3.05
N SER A 200 9.57 -0.66 1.98
CA SER A 200 8.63 -0.84 0.89
C SER A 200 9.06 -2.03 0.04
N THR A 201 8.23 -3.08 0.08
CA THR A 201 8.37 -4.43 -0.51
C THR A 201 9.61 -5.19 -0.08
#